data_AF-A0A1V6IFE8-F1
#
_entry.id   AF-A0A1V6IFE8-F1
#
_cell.length_a   1.000
_cell.length_b   1.000
_cell.length_c   1.000
_cell.angle_alpha   90.00
_cell.angle_beta   90.00
_cell.angle_gamma   90.00
#
_symmetry.space_group_name_H-M   'P 1'
#
loop_
_entity.id
_entity.type
_entity.pdbx_description
1 polymer ?
#
loop_
_entity_poly.entity_id
_entity_poly.type
_entity_poly.pdbx_seq_one_letter_code
_entity_poly.pdbx_strand_id
1 'polypeptide(L)'
;MRKILAGILGLLFLFGAVSFASAAPLKQVYIRELCRNGPVIAYGIYDSSTNFRITTLDARGYLDLIDKLKEYEIKNEVRLQWNYYTNKRTGPESGVFDWDC
;
A
#
# COMPACT_ATOMS: atom_id res chain seq x y z
N MET A 1 46.27 -12.84 -20.04
CA MET A 1 45.64 -12.86 -18.70
C MET A 1 45.09 -11.50 -18.23
N ARG A 2 45.84 -10.38 -18.29
CA ARG A 2 45.33 -9.05 -17.84
C ARG A 2 43.99 -8.59 -18.45
N LYS A 3 43.75 -8.86 -19.74
CA LYS A 3 42.51 -8.44 -20.44
C LYS A 3 41.25 -9.18 -19.99
N ILE A 4 41.41 -10.46 -19.58
CA ILE A 4 40.30 -11.30 -19.10
C ILE A 4 39.89 -10.86 -17.70
N LEU A 5 40.88 -10.53 -16.84
CA LEU A 5 40.63 -10.04 -15.49
C LEU A 5 39.86 -8.70 -15.50
N ALA A 6 40.21 -7.78 -16.41
CA ALA A 6 39.51 -6.51 -16.58
C ALA A 6 38.06 -6.71 -17.06
N GLY A 7 37.82 -7.69 -17.94
CA GLY A 7 36.48 -8.05 -18.39
C GLY A 7 35.61 -8.61 -17.26
N ILE A 8 36.16 -9.48 -16.40
CA ILE A 8 35.45 -10.05 -15.25
C ILE A 8 35.16 -8.97 -14.19
N LEU A 9 36.13 -8.07 -13.94
CA LEU A 9 35.96 -6.97 -12.99
C LEU A 9 34.90 -5.96 -13.47
N GLY A 10 34.87 -5.66 -14.77
CA GLY A 10 33.82 -4.84 -15.38
C GLY A 10 32.44 -5.48 -15.32
N LEU A 11 32.35 -6.80 -15.50
CA LEU A 11 31.09 -7.55 -15.38
C LEU A 11 30.54 -7.51 -13.94
N LEU A 12 31.40 -7.71 -12.94
CA LEU A 12 31.02 -7.62 -11.52
C LEU A 12 30.49 -6.22 -11.15
N PHE A 13 31.05 -5.16 -11.74
CA PHE A 13 30.56 -3.80 -11.53
C PHE A 13 29.18 -3.57 -12.14
N LEU A 14 28.92 -4.16 -13.31
CA LEU A 14 27.59 -4.13 -13.95
C LEU A 14 26.54 -4.91 -13.15
N PHE A 15 26.89 -6.08 -12.59
CA PHE A 15 26.00 -6.87 -11.73
C PHE A 15 25.76 -6.23 -10.35
N GLY A 16 26.77 -5.54 -9.79
CA GLY A 16 26.61 -4.76 -8.57
C GLY A 16 25.64 -3.59 -8.74
N ALA A 17 25.65 -2.92 -9.90
CA ALA A 17 24.78 -1.79 -10.18
C ALA A 17 23.29 -2.16 -10.40
N VAL A 18 23.00 -3.35 -10.94
CA VAL A 18 21.60 -3.83 -11.07
C VAL A 18 21.01 -4.37 -9.77
N SER A 19 21.79 -4.45 -8.68
CA SER A 19 21.32 -4.92 -7.37
C SER A 19 20.43 -3.90 -6.63
N PHE A 20 20.25 -2.71 -7.18
CA PHE A 20 19.37 -1.66 -6.62
C PHE A 20 18.10 -1.42 -7.43
N ALA A 21 17.59 -2.44 -8.14
CA ALA A 21 16.17 -2.49 -8.40
C ALA A 21 15.45 -2.69 -7.05
N SER A 22 15.37 -1.62 -6.25
CA SER A 22 14.71 -1.59 -4.95
C SER A 22 13.25 -1.94 -5.18
N ALA A 23 12.89 -3.20 -4.92
CA ALA A 23 11.50 -3.60 -4.92
C ALA A 23 10.80 -2.78 -3.84
N ALA A 24 9.89 -1.90 -4.26
CA ALA A 24 9.10 -1.09 -3.34
C ALA A 24 8.54 -1.96 -2.20
N PRO A 25 8.70 -1.56 -0.93
CA PRO A 25 8.35 -2.38 0.20
C PRO A 25 6.87 -2.78 0.15
N LEU A 26 6.61 -4.08 0.30
CA LEU A 26 5.28 -4.64 0.37
C LEU A 26 4.69 -4.38 1.76
N LYS A 27 3.53 -3.73 1.82
CA LYS A 27 2.78 -3.47 3.06
C LYS A 27 1.43 -4.18 3.00
N GLN A 28 1.14 -4.98 4.01
CA GLN A 28 -0.15 -5.64 4.15
C GLN A 28 -1.12 -4.74 4.88
N VAL A 29 -2.30 -4.50 4.31
CA VAL A 29 -3.28 -3.56 4.86
C VAL A 29 -4.72 -4.07 4.75
N TYR A 30 -5.57 -3.59 5.64
CA TYR A 30 -7.01 -3.73 5.52
C TYR A 30 -7.63 -2.41 5.07
N ILE A 31 -8.58 -2.50 4.15
CA ILE A 31 -9.37 -1.36 3.70
C ILE A 31 -10.79 -1.51 4.24
N ARG A 32 -11.31 -0.44 4.86
CA ARG A 32 -12.65 -0.41 5.46
C ARG A 32 -13.37 0.88 5.12
N GLU A 33 -14.67 0.80 4.81
CA GLU A 33 -15.52 1.99 4.73
C GLU A 33 -15.64 2.63 6.11
N LEU A 34 -15.45 3.95 6.17
CA LEU A 34 -15.61 4.77 7.37
C LEU A 34 -16.96 5.48 7.36
N CYS A 35 -17.19 6.28 6.33
CA CYS A 35 -18.44 7.02 6.15
C CYS A 35 -18.77 7.19 4.67
N ARG A 36 -20.03 7.51 4.39
CA ARG A 36 -20.51 7.79 3.03
C ARG A 36 -21.26 9.12 3.03
N ASN A 37 -20.78 10.06 2.23
CA ASN A 37 -21.46 11.33 1.99
C ASN A 37 -21.86 11.43 0.51
N GLY A 38 -23.14 11.16 0.25
CA GLY A 38 -23.68 11.09 -1.11
C GLY A 38 -22.92 10.07 -1.98
N PRO A 39 -22.30 10.49 -3.10
CA PRO A 39 -21.55 9.58 -3.98
C PRO A 39 -20.12 9.30 -3.50
N VAL A 40 -19.62 9.96 -2.46
CA VAL A 40 -18.26 9.80 -1.96
C VAL A 40 -18.27 8.92 -0.71
N ILE A 41 -17.33 7.97 -0.66
CA ILE A 41 -17.12 7.06 0.46
C ILE A 41 -15.70 7.29 0.98
N ALA A 42 -15.58 7.58 2.26
CA ALA A 42 -14.30 7.63 2.95
C ALA A 42 -13.88 6.22 3.35
N TYR A 43 -12.67 5.81 2.98
CA TYR A 43 -12.08 4.52 3.26
C TYR A 43 -10.87 4.69 4.17
N GLY A 44 -10.78 3.90 5.24
CA GLY A 44 -9.60 3.84 6.09
C GLY A 44 -8.66 2.73 5.61
N ILE A 45 -7.36 3.05 5.55
CA ILE A 45 -6.28 2.07 5.36
C ILE A 45 -5.71 1.75 6.73
N TYR A 46 -5.69 0.47 7.09
CA TYR A 46 -5.23 -0.02 8.38
C TYR A 46 -4.06 -0.98 8.20
N ASP A 47 -3.06 -0.90 9.06
CA ASP A 47 -2.00 -1.89 9.12
C ASP A 47 -2.58 -3.25 9.52
N SER A 48 -2.27 -4.32 8.78
CA SER A 48 -2.89 -5.63 9.04
C SER A 48 -2.44 -6.27 10.34
N SER A 49 -1.24 -5.92 10.84
CA SER A 49 -0.66 -6.52 12.04
C SER A 49 -1.12 -5.84 13.32
N THR A 50 -1.27 -4.51 13.29
CA THR A 50 -1.62 -3.70 14.47
C THR A 50 -3.05 -3.20 14.45
N ASN A 51 -3.72 -3.25 13.30
CA ASN A 51 -5.06 -2.71 13.09
C ASN A 51 -5.16 -1.19 13.35
N PHE A 52 -4.02 -0.49 13.39
CA PHE A 52 -3.99 0.97 13.48
C PHE A 52 -4.22 1.60 12.11
N ARG A 53 -4.94 2.73 12.10
CA ARG A 53 -5.23 3.48 10.88
C ARG A 53 -3.96 4.21 10.42
N ILE A 54 -3.51 3.88 9.21
CA ILE A 54 -2.38 4.53 8.54
C ILE A 54 -2.85 5.85 7.93
N THR A 55 -3.96 5.81 7.19
CA THR A 55 -4.50 6.97 6.47
C THR A 55 -5.97 6.76 6.09
N THR A 56 -6.56 7.77 5.45
CA THR A 56 -7.89 7.74 4.84
C THR A 56 -7.81 8.12 3.35
N LEU A 57 -8.69 7.55 2.54
CA LEU A 57 -8.86 7.85 1.12
C LEU A 57 -10.34 8.07 0.82
N ASP A 58 -10.66 9.10 0.05
CA ASP A 58 -12.00 9.32 -0.44
C ASP A 58 -12.14 8.78 -1.86
N ALA A 59 -13.18 7.98 -2.10
CA ALA A 59 -13.45 7.42 -3.43
C ALA A 59 -14.95 7.29 -3.71
N ARG A 60 -15.32 7.41 -4.98
CA ARG A 60 -16.70 7.31 -5.49
C ARG A 60 -17.09 5.87 -5.81
N GLY A 61 -16.84 4.97 -4.85
CA GLY A 61 -17.07 3.54 -4.99
C GLY A 61 -15.81 2.72 -5.29
N TYR A 62 -16.00 1.44 -5.55
CA TYR A 62 -14.91 0.45 -5.55
C TYR A 62 -13.85 0.65 -6.65
N LEU A 63 -14.26 1.04 -7.86
CA LEU A 63 -13.31 1.24 -8.97
C LEU A 63 -12.41 2.45 -8.70
N ASP A 64 -13.01 3.57 -8.27
CA ASP A 64 -12.26 4.78 -7.89
C ASP A 64 -11.34 4.50 -6.69
N LEU A 65 -11.77 3.65 -5.74
CA LEU A 65 -10.92 3.22 -4.63
C LEU A 65 -9.65 2.50 -5.11
N ILE A 66 -9.76 1.60 -6.10
CA ILE A 66 -8.58 0.91 -6.66
C ILE A 66 -7.60 1.92 -7.24
N ASP A 67 -8.09 2.92 -7.98
CA ASP A 67 -7.24 3.93 -8.58
C ASP A 67 -6.59 4.82 -7.51
N LYS A 68 -7.33 5.19 -6.45
CA LYS A 68 -6.77 5.89 -5.29
C LYS A 68 -5.73 5.09 -4.53
N LEU A 69 -5.89 3.78 -4.43
CA LEU A 69 -4.87 2.91 -3.83
C LEU A 69 -3.59 2.87 -4.67
N LYS A 70 -3.70 2.83 -6.01
CA LYS A 70 -2.53 2.91 -6.91
C LYS A 70 -1.84 4.27 -6.84
N GLU A 71 -2.61 5.35 -6.81
CA GLU A 71 -2.08 6.71 -6.59
C GLU A 71 -1.29 6.77 -5.29
N TYR A 72 -1.80 6.15 -4.22
CA TYR A 72 -1.12 6.06 -2.93
C TYR A 72 0.17 5.22 -3.02
N GLU A 73 0.15 4.05 -3.68
CA GLU A 73 1.33 3.19 -3.89
C GLU A 73 2.47 3.95 -4.58
N ILE A 74 2.15 4.65 -5.69
CA ILE A 74 3.12 5.43 -6.46
C ILE A 74 3.67 6.58 -5.62
N LYS A 75 2.79 7.34 -4.95
CA LYS A 75 3.17 8.52 -4.17
C LYS A 75 4.07 8.17 -2.98
N ASN A 76 3.88 7.00 -2.38
CA ASN A 76 4.61 6.59 -1.18
C ASN A 76 5.72 5.57 -1.48
N GLU A 77 5.95 5.25 -2.75
CA GLU A 77 6.91 4.23 -3.19
C GLU A 77 6.71 2.88 -2.46
N VAL A 78 5.46 2.48 -2.25
CA VAL A 78 5.09 1.23 -1.58
C VAL A 78 4.24 0.36 -2.48
N ARG A 79 4.18 -0.94 -2.19
CA ARG A 79 3.17 -1.83 -2.75
C ARG A 79 2.22 -2.28 -1.65
N LEU A 80 0.93 -2.10 -1.85
CA LEU A 80 -0.10 -2.50 -0.92
C LEU A 80 -0.61 -3.91 -1.29
N GLN A 81 -0.46 -4.85 -0.37
CA GLN A 81 -1.23 -6.08 -0.38
C GLN A 81 -2.46 -5.86 0.49
N TRP A 82 -3.56 -5.47 -0.15
CA TRP A 82 -4.76 -5.06 0.56
C TRP A 82 -5.87 -6.11 0.48
N ASN A 83 -6.67 -6.16 1.55
CA ASN A 83 -7.91 -6.92 1.56
C ASN A 83 -9.07 -5.97 1.92
N TYR A 84 -10.13 -6.05 1.12
CA TYR A 84 -11.35 -5.29 1.34
C TYR A 84 -12.22 -6.03 2.37
N TYR A 85 -12.22 -5.54 3.60
CA TYR A 85 -12.93 -6.21 4.70
C TYR A 85 -14.24 -5.49 5.01
N THR A 86 -15.37 -6.08 4.60
CA THR A 86 -16.71 -5.49 4.76
C THR A 86 -17.52 -6.06 5.93
N ASN A 87 -16.93 -6.92 6.77
CA ASN A 87 -17.73 -7.62 7.78
C ASN A 87 -17.87 -6.82 9.08
N LYS A 88 -19.12 -6.44 9.35
CA LYS A 88 -19.67 -6.07 10.66
C LYS A 88 -19.11 -6.95 11.78
N ARG A 89 -18.17 -6.40 12.54
CA ARG A 89 -17.98 -6.61 13.99
C ARG A 89 -17.03 -5.50 14.48
N THR A 90 -17.60 -4.31 14.62
CA THR A 90 -17.08 -3.27 15.53
C THR A 90 -17.27 -3.79 16.95
N GLY A 91 -16.29 -4.56 17.43
CA GLY A 91 -16.12 -4.76 18.85
C GLY A 91 -15.66 -3.44 19.47
N PRO A 92 -15.85 -3.23 20.79
CA PRO A 92 -15.49 -1.98 21.47
C PRO A 92 -14.01 -1.58 21.28
N GLU A 93 -13.16 -2.55 20.96
CA GLU A 93 -11.71 -2.41 20.77
C GLU A 93 -11.30 -2.23 19.30
N SER A 94 -12.23 -2.44 18.35
CA SER A 94 -11.98 -2.27 16.92
C SER A 94 -12.58 -0.96 16.43
N GLY A 95 -11.94 0.14 16.83
CA GLY A 95 -12.15 1.48 16.25
C GLY A 95 -13.61 1.77 15.93
N VAL A 96 -14.40 1.97 16.98
CA VAL A 96 -15.71 2.60 16.85
C VAL A 96 -15.49 3.92 16.10
N PHE A 97 -16.06 4.07 14.92
CA PHE A 97 -16.08 5.37 14.26
C PHE A 97 -17.52 5.83 14.18
N ASP A 98 -17.72 7.04 14.70
CA ASP A 98 -18.97 7.77 14.80
C ASP A 98 -19.80 7.60 13.53
N TRP A 99 -21.05 7.22 13.73
CA TRP A 99 -22.09 7.52 12.77
C TRP A 99 -22.16 9.04 12.63
N ASP A 100 -22.23 9.47 11.37
CA ASP A 100 -22.17 10.85 10.86
C ASP A 100 -20.76 11.37 10.56
N CYS A 101 -20.39 11.26 9.28
CA CYS A 101 -19.93 12.44 8.57
C CYS A 101 -21.18 13.32 8.34
#